data_AF-A0A5S4FUH8-F1
#
_entry.id   AF-A0A5S4FUH8-F1
#
_cell.length_a   1.000
_cell.length_b   1.000
_cell.length_c   1.000
_cell.angle_alpha   90.00
_cell.angle_beta   90.00
_cell.angle_gamma   90.00
#
_symmetry.space_group_name_H-M   'P 1'
#
loop_
_entity.id
_entity.type
_entity.pdbx_description
1 polymer ?
#
loop_
_entity_poly.entity_id
_entity_poly.type
_entity_poly.pdbx_seq_one_letter_code
_entity_poly.pdbx_strand_id
1 'polypeptide(L)'
;MIVIVVRYGLGILLALAVLGKARHFAAFQSSLAPFGLRGRIAQVGAFTVVTVEALAALTAFSPVADVVVGVIATCLGASFTAAQTYLLAVGEQAPCLCFGRQERASTRTWARAALVLLMGLTLWGVAA
;
A
#
# COMPACT_ATOMS: atom_id res chain seq x y z
N MET A 1 11.57 -4.82 -21.01
CA MET A 1 10.54 -5.83 -20.65
C MET A 1 10.28 -5.87 -19.14
N ILE A 2 11.30 -6.02 -18.30
CA ILE A 2 11.15 -6.08 -16.82
C ILE A 2 10.48 -4.82 -16.25
N VAL A 3 10.92 -3.61 -16.65
CA VAL A 3 10.35 -2.33 -16.19
C VAL A 3 8.85 -2.24 -16.46
N ILE A 4 8.42 -2.60 -17.67
CA ILE A 4 7.01 -2.60 -18.09
C ILE A 4 6.18 -3.56 -17.24
N VAL A 5 6.69 -4.79 -17.02
CA VAL A 5 6.01 -5.80 -16.20
C VAL A 5 5.90 -5.34 -14.74
N VAL A 6 6.97 -4.78 -14.17
CA VAL A 6 6.97 -4.27 -12.80
C VAL A 6 6.02 -3.09 -12.66
N ARG A 7 6.05 -2.15 -13.60
CA ARG A 7 5.18 -0.96 -13.60
C ARG A 7 3.70 -1.32 -13.65
N TYR A 8 3.29 -2.12 -14.62
CA TYR A 8 1.89 -2.53 -14.74
C TYR A 8 1.48 -3.50 -13.63
N GLY A 9 2.36 -4.40 -13.20
CA GLY A 9 2.10 -5.27 -12.05
C GLY A 9 1.86 -4.47 -10.76
N LEU A 10 2.68 -3.47 -10.49
CA LEU A 10 2.51 -2.53 -9.39
C LEU A 10 1.19 -1.76 -9.50
N GLY A 11 0.87 -1.24 -10.69
CA GLY A 11 -0.38 -0.53 -10.96
C GLY A 11 -1.61 -1.40 -10.68
N ILE A 12 -1.61 -2.66 -11.14
CA ILE A 12 -2.70 -3.63 -10.88
C ILE A 12 -2.81 -3.93 -9.38
N LEU A 13 -1.68 -4.16 -8.69
CA LEU A 13 -1.68 -4.43 -7.25
C LEU A 13 -2.27 -3.25 -6.47
N LEU A 14 -1.84 -2.02 -6.77
CA LEU A 14 -2.37 -0.82 -6.13
C LEU A 14 -3.86 -0.63 -6.45
N ALA A 15 -4.29 -0.85 -7.68
CA ALA A 15 -5.71 -0.76 -8.06
C ALA A 15 -6.59 -1.77 -7.31
N LEU A 16 -6.14 -3.02 -7.19
CA LEU A 16 -6.84 -4.05 -6.41
C LEU A 16 -6.85 -3.72 -4.92
N ALA A 17 -5.77 -3.15 -4.40
CA ALA A 17 -5.69 -2.70 -3.01
C ALA A 17 -6.71 -1.58 -2.74
N VAL A 18 -6.77 -0.57 -3.62
CA VAL A 18 -7.73 0.54 -3.56
C VAL A 18 -9.16 0.02 -3.64
N LEU A 19 -9.48 -0.82 -4.62
CA LEU A 19 -10.82 -1.38 -4.79
C LEU A 19 -11.26 -2.15 -3.55
N GLY A 20 -10.35 -2.93 -2.97
CA GLY A 20 -10.59 -3.66 -1.74
C GLY A 20 -10.88 -2.76 -0.53
N LYS A 21 -10.06 -1.72 -0.34
CA LYS A 21 -10.23 -0.73 0.75
C LYS A 21 -11.47 0.14 0.56
N ALA A 22 -11.79 0.53 -0.67
CA ALA A 22 -12.96 1.32 -1.00
C ALA A 22 -14.26 0.55 -0.76
N ARG A 23 -14.31 -0.74 -1.14
CA ARG A 23 -15.48 -1.60 -0.87
C ARG A 23 -15.72 -1.85 0.62
N HIS A 24 -14.65 -1.97 1.42
CA HIS A 24 -14.73 -2.25 2.85
C HIS A 24 -14.18 -1.09 3.69
N PHE A 25 -14.55 0.14 3.33
CA PHE A 25 -13.96 1.36 3.90
C PHE A 25 -14.11 1.46 5.42
N ALA A 26 -15.28 1.12 5.98
CA ALA A 26 -15.50 1.13 7.42
C ALA A 26 -14.58 0.15 8.17
N ALA A 27 -14.33 -1.02 7.60
CA ALA A 27 -13.41 -2.00 8.17
C ALA A 27 -11.95 -1.56 8.00
N PHE A 28 -11.61 -0.80 6.94
CA PHE A 28 -10.28 -0.23 6.79
C PHE A 28 -10.06 0.92 7.78
N GLN A 29 -11.07 1.75 8.01
CA GLN A 29 -11.01 2.78 9.05
C GLN A 29 -10.77 2.17 10.44
N SER A 30 -11.45 1.05 10.77
CA SER A 30 -11.24 0.39 12.06
C SER A 30 -9.85 -0.26 12.18
N SER A 31 -9.21 -0.64 11.06
CA SER A 31 -7.82 -1.12 11.07
C SER A 31 -6.79 -0.07 11.48
N LEU A 32 -7.16 1.21 11.51
CA LEU A 32 -6.28 2.29 11.93
C LEU A 32 -6.29 2.54 13.45
N ALA A 33 -7.23 1.94 14.19
CA ALA A 33 -7.36 2.11 15.63
C ALA A 33 -6.11 1.73 16.46
N PRO A 34 -5.36 0.67 16.11
CA PRO A 34 -4.07 0.31 16.73
C PRO A 34 -3.00 1.41 16.63
N PHE A 35 -3.08 2.27 15.61
CA PHE A 35 -2.16 3.39 15.41
C PHE A 35 -2.62 4.66 16.14
N GLY A 36 -3.58 4.56 17.06
CA GLY A 36 -4.13 5.69 17.81
C GLY A 36 -5.12 6.56 17.01
N LEU A 37 -5.40 6.21 15.75
CA LEU A 37 -6.32 6.94 14.90
C LEU A 37 -7.76 6.46 15.17
N ARG A 38 -8.61 7.34 15.70
CA ARG A 38 -10.02 7.03 16.00
C ARG A 38 -10.97 8.09 15.44
N GLY A 39 -12.24 7.71 15.26
CA GLY A 39 -13.30 8.62 14.83
C GLY A 39 -12.98 9.32 13.50
N ARG A 40 -13.12 10.66 13.49
CA ARG A 40 -12.94 11.50 12.29
C ARG A 40 -11.50 11.47 11.76
N ILE A 41 -10.50 11.32 12.63
CA ILE A 41 -9.09 11.26 12.21
C ILE A 41 -8.82 9.96 11.45
N ALA A 42 -9.36 8.83 11.92
CA ALA A 42 -9.28 7.55 11.21
C ALA A 42 -9.97 7.62 9.84
N GLN A 43 -11.11 8.33 9.74
CA GLN A 43 -11.82 8.50 8.47
C GLN A 43 -11.00 9.29 7.46
N VAL A 44 -10.42 10.43 7.89
CA VAL A 44 -9.54 11.25 7.05
C VAL A 44 -8.31 10.44 6.64
N GLY A 45 -7.63 9.78 7.58
CA GLY A 45 -6.47 8.94 7.29
C GLY A 45 -6.78 7.82 6.31
N ALA A 46 -7.90 7.11 6.50
CA ALA A 46 -8.34 6.06 5.59
C ALA A 46 -8.61 6.60 4.17
N PHE A 47 -9.29 7.75 4.07
CA PHE A 47 -9.56 8.40 2.79
C PHE A 47 -8.27 8.84 2.10
N THR A 48 -7.34 9.46 2.83
CA THR A 48 -6.05 9.90 2.30
C THR A 48 -5.26 8.72 1.76
N VAL A 49 -5.16 7.61 2.51
CA VAL A 49 -4.42 6.41 2.04
C VAL A 49 -5.04 5.86 0.75
N VAL A 50 -6.37 5.69 0.71
CA VAL A 50 -7.05 5.19 -0.49
C VAL A 50 -6.83 6.12 -1.69
N THR A 51 -6.89 7.43 -1.47
CA THR A 51 -6.69 8.43 -2.53
C THR A 51 -5.25 8.40 -3.06
N VAL A 52 -4.25 8.35 -2.17
CA VAL A 52 -2.83 8.30 -2.56
C VAL A 52 -2.53 7.00 -3.30
N GLU A 53 -3.04 5.86 -2.85
CA GLU A 53 -2.88 4.59 -3.57
C GLU A 53 -3.57 4.62 -4.94
N ALA A 54 -4.74 5.25 -5.05
CA ALA A 54 -5.45 5.38 -6.33
C ALA A 54 -4.66 6.25 -7.32
N LEU A 55 -4.14 7.39 -6.84
CA LEU A 55 -3.26 8.24 -7.64
C LEU A 55 -1.99 7.49 -8.06
N ALA A 56 -1.37 6.74 -7.15
CA ALA A 56 -0.20 5.93 -7.47
C ALA A 56 -0.51 4.86 -8.53
N ALA A 57 -1.65 4.16 -8.43
CA ALA A 57 -2.11 3.23 -9.45
C ALA A 57 -2.28 3.93 -10.81
N LEU A 58 -2.92 5.11 -10.85
CA LEU A 58 -3.09 5.89 -12.08
C LEU A 58 -1.75 6.32 -12.68
N THR A 59 -0.78 6.74 -11.86
CA THR A 59 0.56 7.11 -12.36
C THR A 59 1.27 5.93 -13.02
N ALA A 60 1.05 4.71 -12.55
CA ALA A 60 1.61 3.51 -13.17
C ALA A 60 1.06 3.25 -14.59
N PHE A 61 -0.20 3.62 -14.87
CA PHE A 61 -0.83 3.47 -16.20
C PHE A 61 -0.70 4.71 -17.11
N SER A 62 -0.34 5.86 -16.55
CA SER A 62 -0.18 7.14 -17.26
C SER A 62 1.23 7.28 -17.86
N PRO A 63 1.48 8.13 -18.88
CA PRO A 63 2.83 8.42 -19.43
C PRO A 63 3.71 9.27 -18.48
N VAL A 64 3.77 8.89 -17.22
CA VAL A 64 4.66 9.47 -16.19
C VAL A 64 6.04 8.80 -16.26
N ALA A 65 7.12 9.50 -15.92
CA ALA A 65 8.46 8.91 -15.88
C ALA A 65 8.56 7.75 -14.88
N ASP A 66 9.29 6.68 -15.22
CA ASP A 66 9.45 5.48 -14.37
C ASP A 66 10.05 5.82 -12.99
N VAL A 67 10.97 6.79 -12.93
CA VAL A 67 11.55 7.30 -11.68
C VAL A 67 10.46 7.77 -10.72
N VAL A 68 9.49 8.56 -11.22
CA VAL A 68 8.43 9.15 -10.39
C VAL A 68 7.51 8.06 -9.85
N VAL A 69 7.13 7.09 -10.70
CA VAL A 69 6.33 5.93 -10.28
C VAL A 69 7.09 5.10 -9.24
N GLY A 70 8.40 4.88 -9.45
CA GLY A 70 9.28 4.15 -8.54
C GLY A 70 9.40 4.83 -7.18
N VAL A 71 9.57 6.16 -7.12
CA VAL A 71 9.64 6.91 -5.86
C VAL A 71 8.32 6.83 -5.09
N ILE A 72 7.18 7.06 -5.76
CA ILE A 72 5.85 6.96 -5.11
C ILE A 72 5.62 5.56 -4.55
N ALA A 73 5.89 4.53 -5.36
CA ALA A 73 5.78 3.13 -4.98
C ALA A 73 6.69 2.77 -3.79
N THR A 74 7.92 3.27 -3.79
CA THR A 74 8.89 3.05 -2.72
C THR A 74 8.40 3.70 -1.42
N CYS A 75 7.95 4.94 -1.45
CA CYS A 75 7.41 5.63 -0.27
C CYS A 75 6.19 4.91 0.32
N LEU A 76 5.27 4.45 -0.54
CA LEU A 76 4.10 3.67 -0.12
C LEU A 76 4.50 2.32 0.45
N GLY A 77 5.36 1.58 -0.26
CA GLY A 77 5.87 0.28 0.17
C GLY A 77 6.61 0.39 1.52
N ALA A 78 7.43 1.42 1.70
CA ALA A 78 8.16 1.67 2.95
C ALA A 78 7.19 1.97 4.10
N SER A 79 6.21 2.85 3.88
CA SER A 79 5.19 3.19 4.87
C SER A 79 4.40 1.97 5.32
N PHE A 80 3.93 1.14 4.37
CA PHE A 80 3.21 -0.09 4.71
C PHE A 80 4.09 -1.13 5.38
N THR A 81 5.33 -1.29 4.93
CA THR A 81 6.28 -2.24 5.52
C THR A 81 6.61 -1.82 6.95
N ALA A 82 6.84 -0.54 7.21
CA ALA A 82 7.07 -0.01 8.55
C ALA A 82 5.85 -0.22 9.47
N ALA A 83 4.64 0.09 8.98
CA ALA A 83 3.40 -0.13 9.74
C ALA A 83 3.17 -1.61 10.08
N GLN A 84 3.39 -2.52 9.13
CA GLN A 84 3.28 -3.97 9.36
C GLN A 84 4.36 -4.48 10.31
N THR A 85 5.59 -3.97 10.19
CA THR A 85 6.71 -4.33 11.07
C THR A 85 6.43 -3.89 12.50
N TYR A 86 5.90 -2.68 12.70
CA TYR A 86 5.44 -2.20 14.00
C TYR A 86 4.38 -3.12 14.60
N LEU A 87 3.33 -3.48 13.84
CA LEU A 87 2.27 -4.37 14.33
C LEU A 87 2.79 -5.76 14.70
N LEU A 88 3.71 -6.31 13.91
CA LEU A 88 4.36 -7.58 14.21
C LEU A 88 5.24 -7.51 15.46
N ALA A 89 5.95 -6.39 15.65
CA ALA A 89 6.85 -6.19 16.80
C ALA A 89 6.09 -5.99 18.13
N VAL A 90 4.96 -5.28 18.10
CA VAL A 90 4.11 -5.05 19.28
C VAL A 90 3.24 -6.27 19.61
N GLY A 91 3.15 -7.25 18.69
CA GLY A 91 2.38 -8.48 18.88
C GLY A 91 0.87 -8.29 18.79
N GLU A 92 0.40 -7.11 18.37
CA GLU A 92 -1.02 -6.88 18.15
C GLU A 92 -1.46 -7.58 16.86
N GLN A 93 -2.46 -8.47 16.98
CA GLN A 93 -3.15 -9.04 15.83
C GLN A 93 -4.13 -8.03 15.23
N ALA A 94 -3.60 -6.87 14.82
CA ALA A 94 -4.36 -5.83 14.17
C ALA A 94 -4.92 -6.34 12.83
N PRO A 95 -6.18 -6.03 12.50
CA PRO A 95 -6.74 -6.38 11.21
C PRO A 95 -6.02 -5.60 10.10
N CYS A 96 -5.34 -6.25 9.17
CA CYS A 96 -4.96 -5.65 7.88
C CYS A 96 -6.12 -5.81 6.89
N LEU A 97 -6.52 -4.71 6.26
CA LEU A 97 -7.32 -4.78 5.03
C LEU A 97 -6.42 -4.75 3.80
N CYS A 98 -5.76 -5.88 3.62
CA CYS A 98 -4.88 -6.16 2.50
C CYS A 98 -5.76 -6.67 1.33
N PHE A 99 -5.90 -5.90 0.25
CA PHE A 99 -6.70 -6.26 -0.94
C PHE A 99 -8.19 -6.55 -0.67
N GLY A 100 -8.81 -5.84 0.28
CA GLY A 100 -10.24 -6.01 0.56
C GLY A 100 -10.61 -7.27 1.32
N ARG A 101 -9.63 -8.08 1.72
CA ARG A 101 -9.79 -9.14 2.72
C ARG A 101 -9.25 -8.65 4.06
N GLN A 102 -10.05 -8.85 5.09
CA GLN A 102 -9.63 -8.59 6.46
C GLN A 102 -8.80 -9.81 6.92
N GLU A 103 -7.48 -9.65 6.91
CA GLU A 103 -6.52 -10.66 7.37
C GLU A 103 -5.82 -10.11 8.61
N ARG A 104 -5.38 -10.96 9.53
CA ARG A 104 -4.53 -10.50 10.64
C ARG A 104 -3.15 -10.16 10.11
N ALA A 105 -2.51 -9.13 10.67
CA ALA A 105 -1.11 -8.84 10.40
C ALA A 105 -0.27 -10.12 10.60
N SER A 106 0.43 -10.54 9.54
CA SER A 106 1.19 -11.78 9.49
C SER A 106 2.41 -11.62 8.58
N THR A 107 3.32 -12.59 8.61
CA THR A 107 4.48 -12.62 7.70
C THR A 107 4.07 -12.55 6.23
N ARG A 108 2.89 -13.07 5.87
CA ARG A 108 2.34 -12.98 4.50
C ARG A 108 1.93 -11.55 4.13
N THR A 109 1.29 -10.80 5.04
CA THR A 109 0.91 -9.40 4.77
C THR A 109 2.14 -8.51 4.70
N TRP A 110 3.13 -8.78 5.55
CA TRP A 110 4.45 -8.13 5.50
C TRP A 110 5.17 -8.41 4.18
N ALA A 111 5.23 -9.66 3.73
CA ALA A 111 5.87 -10.02 2.46
C ALA A 111 5.24 -9.32 1.25
N ARG A 112 3.90 -9.13 1.26
CA ARG A 112 3.21 -8.35 0.22
C ARG A 112 3.62 -6.88 0.23
N ALA A 113 3.71 -6.26 1.42
CA ALA A 113 4.18 -4.88 1.54
C ALA A 113 5.65 -4.72 1.11
N ALA A 114 6.51 -5.66 1.51
CA ALA A 114 7.91 -5.71 1.10
C ALA A 114 8.04 -5.91 -0.42
N LEU A 115 7.16 -6.69 -1.05
CA LEU A 115 7.15 -6.85 -2.50
C LEU A 115 6.80 -5.55 -3.23
N VAL A 116 5.84 -4.77 -2.72
CA VAL A 116 5.53 -3.43 -3.27
C VAL A 116 6.75 -2.51 -3.13
N LEU A 117 7.44 -2.55 -1.98
CA LEU A 117 8.68 -1.80 -1.77
C LEU A 117 9.78 -2.20 -2.76
N LEU A 118 10.02 -3.51 -2.96
CA LEU A 118 11.01 -4.01 -3.91
C LEU A 118 10.65 -3.65 -5.36
N MET A 119 9.37 -3.70 -5.73
CA MET A 119 8.91 -3.24 -7.04
C MET A 119 9.12 -1.73 -7.24
N GLY A 120 8.89 -0.92 -6.21
CA GLY A 120 9.21 0.51 -6.25
C GLY A 120 10.71 0.78 -6.40
N LEU A 121 11.54 0.10 -5.60
CA LEU A 121 13.00 0.24 -5.63
C LEU A 121 13.60 -0.21 -6.96
N THR A 122 13.07 -1.28 -7.57
CA THR A 122 13.52 -1.74 -8.88
C THR A 122 13.15 -0.75 -9.98
N LEU A 123 11.96 -0.13 -9.94
CA LEU A 123 11.60 0.95 -10.88
C LEU A 123 12.49 2.17 -10.69
N TRP A 124 12.79 2.53 -9.44
CA TRP A 124 13.66 3.67 -9.15
C TRP A 124 15.12 3.41 -9.57
N GLY A 125 15.67 2.25 -9.21
CA GLY A 125 17.07 1.90 -9.48
C GLY A 125 17.38 1.54 -10.93
N VAL A 126 16.39 1.14 -11.74
CA VAL A 126 16.57 0.95 -13.19
C VAL A 126 16.44 2.26 -13.97
N ALA A 127 15.84 3.29 -13.36
CA ALA A 127 15.62 4.58 -13.98
C ALA A 127 16.62 5.67 -13.52
N ALA A 128 17.51 5.35 -12.58
CA ALA A 128 18.65 6.17 -12.14
C ALA A 128 19.94 5.74 -12.86
#